data_AF-A0A9D7SKX2-F1
#
_entry.id   AF-A0A9D7SKX2-F1
#
_cell.length_a   1.000
_cell.length_b   1.000
_cell.length_c   1.000
_cell.angle_alpha   90.00
_cell.angle_beta   90.00
_cell.angle_gamma   90.00
#
_symmetry.space_group_name_H-M   'P 1'
#
loop_
_entity.id
_entity.type
_entity.pdbx_description
1 polymer ?
#
loop_
_entity_poly.entity_id
_entity_poly.type
_entity_poly.pdbx_seq_one_letter_code
_entity_poly.pdbx_strand_id
1 'polypeptide(L)'
;MVGNSVPGWRLEQHAGDPAYEMKVVPDKSEPGNSIFCIRRTKNEAYGLIGQEMPLTNIPTGKEVELLARMKTKAVGPDGWVLMLDMIGKVHRTLPTSILRQVRSSPLSGDRDWQTVSVRTVIPDSTTLIGISATLLDAGTGCIDDVRVRLIQ
;
A
#
# COMPACT_ATOMS: atom_id res chain seq x y z
N MET A 1 -11.23 11.96 6.99
CA MET A 1 -10.46 12.11 5.73
C MET A 1 -11.26 12.95 4.74
N VAL A 2 -10.58 13.65 3.84
CA VAL A 2 -11.19 14.38 2.71
C VAL A 2 -10.49 13.90 1.43
N GLY A 3 -11.26 13.42 0.44
CA GLY A 3 -10.68 12.75 -0.72
C GLY A 3 -11.64 12.06 -1.69
N ASN A 4 -11.18 11.85 -2.92
CA ASN A 4 -11.81 10.97 -3.91
C ASN A 4 -11.26 9.54 -3.76
N SER A 5 -12.11 8.52 -3.90
CA SER A 5 -11.71 7.11 -3.85
C SER A 5 -11.23 6.58 -5.21
N VAL A 6 -10.29 5.63 -5.18
CA VAL A 6 -9.96 4.80 -6.35
C VAL A 6 -10.85 3.55 -6.28
N PRO A 7 -11.57 3.18 -7.36
CA PRO A 7 -12.43 2.01 -7.34
C PRO A 7 -11.71 0.74 -6.87
N GLY A 8 -12.27 0.04 -5.88
CA GLY A 8 -11.68 -1.17 -5.30
C GLY A 8 -10.58 -0.93 -4.26
N TRP A 9 -10.18 0.33 -4.02
CA TRP A 9 -9.23 0.70 -2.98
C TRP A 9 -9.95 1.32 -1.79
N ARG A 10 -9.44 1.04 -0.59
CA ARG A 10 -9.85 1.64 0.66
C ARG A 10 -8.82 2.65 1.14
N LEU A 11 -9.32 3.69 1.79
CA LEU A 11 -8.54 4.69 2.48
C LEU A 11 -8.74 4.50 3.98
N GLU A 12 -7.67 4.51 4.74
CA GLU A 12 -7.70 4.34 6.19
C GLU A 12 -6.73 5.30 6.87
N GLN A 13 -7.04 5.71 8.10
CA GLN A 13 -6.10 6.41 8.96
C GLN A 13 -6.20 5.88 10.38
N HIS A 14 -5.21 6.21 11.20
CA HIS A 14 -5.28 5.99 12.64
C HIS A 14 -6.56 6.62 13.22
N ALA A 15 -7.13 5.94 14.22
CA ALA A 15 -8.32 6.40 14.91
C ALA A 15 -8.02 7.72 15.63
N GLY A 16 -8.85 8.73 15.38
CA GLY A 16 -8.63 10.07 15.91
C GLY A 16 -9.15 11.14 14.97
N ASP A 17 -8.61 12.34 15.12
CA ASP A 17 -8.93 13.47 14.27
C ASP A 17 -8.57 13.19 12.80
N PRO A 18 -9.34 13.68 11.83
CA PRO A 18 -8.91 13.70 10.44
C PRO A 18 -7.54 14.39 10.30
N ALA A 19 -6.51 13.60 9.97
CA ALA A 19 -5.11 14.03 9.97
C ALA A 19 -4.39 13.76 8.64
N TYR A 20 -5.14 13.30 7.63
CA TYR A 20 -4.63 13.00 6.31
C TYR A 20 -5.56 13.54 5.22
N GLU A 21 -4.96 14.20 4.24
CA GLU A 21 -5.57 14.51 2.95
C GLU A 21 -5.16 13.41 1.97
N MET A 22 -6.13 12.76 1.34
CA MET A 22 -5.91 11.59 0.48
C MET A 22 -6.66 11.82 -0.82
N LYS A 23 -5.99 11.84 -1.96
CA LYS A 23 -6.65 12.23 -3.21
C LYS A 23 -5.99 11.66 -4.45
N VAL A 24 -6.83 11.42 -5.44
CA VAL A 24 -6.42 11.26 -6.83
C VAL A 24 -6.16 12.64 -7.42
N VAL A 25 -5.00 12.85 -8.02
CA VAL A 25 -4.62 14.09 -8.70
C VAL A 25 -4.10 13.79 -10.11
N PRO A 26 -4.26 14.70 -11.08
CA PRO A 26 -3.68 14.52 -12.40
C PRO A 26 -2.17 14.32 -12.32
N ASP A 27 -1.64 13.38 -13.10
CA ASP A 27 -0.19 13.32 -13.28
C ASP A 27 0.26 14.49 -14.16
N LYS A 28 1.21 15.27 -13.66
CA LYS A 28 1.78 16.39 -14.42
C LYS A 28 2.80 15.93 -15.45
N SER A 29 3.40 14.74 -15.28
CA SER A 29 4.33 14.18 -16.26
C SER A 29 3.63 13.47 -17.42
N GLU A 30 2.41 13.00 -17.23
CA GLU A 30 1.70 12.18 -18.20
C GLU A 30 0.24 12.63 -18.33
N PRO A 31 -0.06 13.54 -19.29
CA PRO A 31 -1.41 14.06 -19.48
C PRO A 31 -2.44 12.94 -19.71
N GLY A 32 -3.53 12.98 -18.95
CA GLY A 32 -4.58 11.95 -19.00
C GLY A 32 -4.39 10.83 -17.97
N ASN A 33 -3.21 10.70 -17.36
CA ASN A 33 -2.99 9.82 -16.22
C ASN A 33 -3.34 10.53 -14.90
N SER A 34 -3.60 9.75 -13.85
CA SER A 34 -3.86 10.26 -12.49
C SER A 34 -3.13 9.40 -11.47
N ILE A 35 -2.57 10.06 -10.45
CA ILE A 35 -1.84 9.43 -9.36
C ILE A 35 -2.61 9.57 -8.05
N PHE A 36 -2.36 8.67 -7.09
CA PHE A 36 -2.85 8.87 -5.73
C PHE A 36 -1.77 9.51 -4.86
N CYS A 37 -2.14 10.49 -4.05
CA CYS A 37 -1.28 11.09 -3.05
C CYS A 37 -1.97 11.17 -1.69
N ILE A 38 -1.18 10.93 -0.65
CA ILE A 38 -1.55 11.10 0.76
C ILE A 38 -0.60 12.10 1.40
N ARG A 39 -1.16 13.05 2.15
CA ARG A 39 -0.40 14.06 2.91
C ARG A 39 -0.89 14.11 4.34
N ARG A 40 0.03 14.01 5.30
CA ARG A 40 -0.27 14.20 6.72
C ARG A 40 -0.49 15.70 7.00
N THR A 41 -1.61 16.04 7.64
CA THR A 41 -2.03 17.41 7.98
C THR A 41 -1.95 17.69 9.48
N LYS A 42 -1.97 16.65 10.32
CA LYS A 42 -1.80 16.71 11.78
C LYS A 42 -0.97 15.51 12.24
N ASN A 43 -0.42 15.59 13.46
CA ASN A 43 0.32 14.48 14.03
C ASN A 43 -0.61 13.31 14.38
N GLU A 44 -0.62 12.28 13.54
CA GLU A 44 -1.27 10.98 13.76
C GLU A 44 -0.40 9.80 13.31
N ALA A 45 -0.68 8.59 13.80
CA ALA A 45 0.22 7.44 13.64
C ALA A 45 0.37 6.93 12.20
N TYR A 46 -0.72 6.88 11.42
CA TYR A 46 -0.64 6.44 10.03
C TYR A 46 -1.82 6.93 9.18
N GLY A 47 -1.58 6.99 7.87
CA GLY A 47 -2.62 6.96 6.85
C GLY A 47 -2.24 6.01 5.73
N LEU A 48 -3.22 5.33 5.14
CA LEU A 48 -3.04 4.22 4.23
C LEU A 48 -4.01 4.31 3.04
N ILE A 49 -3.51 3.87 1.89
CA ILE A 49 -4.33 3.40 0.77
C ILE A 49 -4.03 1.92 0.55
N GLY A 50 -5.07 1.10 0.41
CA GLY A 50 -4.88 -0.34 0.19
C GLY A 50 -6.04 -1.00 -0.53
N GLN A 51 -5.83 -2.24 -0.94
CA GLN A 51 -6.81 -3.10 -1.58
C GLN A 51 -6.59 -4.53 -1.12
N GLU A 52 -7.68 -5.27 -0.93
CA GLU A 52 -7.64 -6.72 -0.76
C GLU A 52 -8.28 -7.40 -1.96
N MET A 53 -7.64 -8.47 -2.44
CA MET A 53 -8.07 -9.22 -3.60
C MET A 53 -8.10 -10.71 -3.26
N PRO A 54 -9.14 -11.46 -3.68
CA PRO A 54 -9.14 -12.91 -3.57
C PRO A 54 -7.96 -13.53 -4.32
N LEU A 55 -7.28 -14.45 -3.65
CA LEU A 55 -6.26 -15.28 -4.31
C LEU A 55 -6.98 -16.30 -5.19
N THR A 56 -7.11 -16.03 -6.49
CA THR A 56 -7.71 -16.96 -7.45
C THR A 56 -6.64 -17.53 -8.37
N ASN A 57 -6.66 -18.86 -8.57
CA ASN A 57 -5.81 -19.56 -9.54
C ASN A 57 -4.29 -19.44 -9.34
N ILE A 58 -3.83 -19.06 -8.14
CA ILE A 58 -2.40 -19.02 -7.78
C ILE A 58 -2.13 -20.10 -6.72
N PRO A 59 -1.29 -21.10 -7.01
CA PRO A 59 -0.92 -22.12 -6.03
C PRO A 59 -0.16 -21.53 -4.84
N THR A 60 -0.37 -22.12 -3.65
CA THR A 60 0.47 -21.83 -2.47
C THR A 60 1.91 -22.28 -2.74
N GLY A 61 2.87 -21.71 -2.00
CA GLY A 61 4.30 -21.96 -2.20
C GLY A 61 4.92 -21.25 -3.39
N LYS A 62 4.14 -20.55 -4.23
CA LYS A 62 4.67 -19.66 -5.28
C LYS A 62 5.13 -18.33 -4.72
N GLU A 63 6.12 -17.73 -5.36
CA GLU A 63 6.57 -16.38 -5.03
C GLU A 63 5.77 -15.34 -5.83
N VAL A 64 5.35 -14.30 -5.13
CA VAL A 64 4.64 -13.14 -5.68
C VAL A 64 5.43 -11.88 -5.39
N GLU A 65 5.39 -10.95 -6.33
CA GLU A 65 5.96 -9.62 -6.22
C GLU A 65 4.88 -8.56 -6.35
N LEU A 66 4.90 -7.61 -5.43
CA LEU A 66 4.17 -6.35 -5.53
C LEU A 66 5.16 -5.26 -5.96
N LEU A 67 4.83 -4.51 -7.00
CA LEU A 67 5.56 -3.35 -7.46
C LEU A 67 4.64 -2.13 -7.46
N ALA A 68 5.23 -0.96 -7.22
CA ALA A 68 4.57 0.32 -7.40
C ALA A 68 5.57 1.41 -7.77
N ARG A 69 5.15 2.42 -8.52
CA ARG A 69 5.88 3.69 -8.62
C ARG A 69 5.54 4.53 -7.41
N MET A 70 6.55 4.99 -6.68
CA MET A 70 6.39 5.76 -5.46
C MET A 70 7.23 7.03 -5.50
N LYS A 71 6.72 8.10 -4.89
CA LYS A 71 7.34 9.41 -4.81
C LYS A 71 7.11 10.01 -3.43
N THR A 72 8.07 10.78 -2.91
CA THR A 72 7.94 11.43 -1.60
C THR A 72 8.32 12.89 -1.65
N LYS A 73 7.66 13.69 -0.80
CA LYS A 73 8.03 15.08 -0.53
C LYS A 73 8.00 15.34 0.97
N ALA A 74 9.12 15.77 1.54
CA ALA A 74 9.31 16.08 2.95
C ALA A 74 8.83 14.98 3.89
N VAL A 75 9.02 13.71 3.49
CA VAL A 75 8.60 12.56 4.30
C VAL A 75 9.61 12.32 5.43
N GLY A 76 9.13 12.13 6.65
CA GLY A 76 9.98 11.86 7.80
C GLY A 76 10.61 10.45 7.79
N PRO A 77 11.46 10.13 8.78
CA PRO A 77 12.23 8.89 8.82
C PRO A 77 11.38 7.61 8.87
N ASP A 78 10.17 7.63 9.46
CA ASP A 78 9.31 6.43 9.52
C ASP A 78 8.67 6.10 8.15
N GLY A 79 8.58 7.11 7.27
CA GLY A 79 8.54 6.91 5.83
C GLY A 79 7.20 6.63 5.17
N TRP A 80 7.30 6.47 3.84
CA TRP A 80 6.26 5.98 2.93
C TRP A 80 6.62 4.54 2.52
N VAL A 81 5.78 3.58 2.92
CA VAL A 81 6.11 2.14 2.90
C VAL A 81 5.13 1.37 2.04
N LEU A 82 5.63 0.52 1.13
CA LEU A 82 4.84 -0.44 0.36
C LEU A 82 4.70 -1.74 1.15
N MET A 83 3.49 -2.29 1.26
CA MET A 83 3.21 -3.50 2.01
C MET A 83 2.44 -4.52 1.17
N LEU A 84 2.80 -5.79 1.37
CA LEU A 84 2.15 -6.94 0.79
C LEU A 84 1.80 -7.93 1.90
N ASP A 85 0.50 -8.18 2.04
CA ASP A 85 -0.08 -9.04 3.05
C ASP A 85 -0.65 -10.32 2.41
N MET A 86 -0.27 -11.45 2.97
CA MET A 86 -0.89 -12.75 2.70
C MET A 86 -1.89 -13.01 3.81
N ILE A 87 -3.18 -13.01 3.48
CA ILE A 87 -4.27 -13.04 4.46
C ILE A 87 -5.03 -14.35 4.29
N GLY A 88 -5.34 -15.00 5.42
CA GLY A 88 -6.01 -16.29 5.43
C GLY A 88 -6.38 -16.74 6.84
N LYS A 89 -6.76 -18.00 6.98
CA LYS A 89 -7.13 -18.57 8.28
C LYS A 89 -6.03 -19.48 8.81
N VAL A 90 -5.56 -19.20 10.03
CA VAL A 90 -4.68 -20.10 10.78
C VAL A 90 -5.48 -21.28 11.37
N HIS A 91 -6.76 -21.05 11.69
CA HIS A 91 -7.67 -22.07 12.20
C HIS A 91 -9.09 -21.85 11.65
N ARG A 92 -9.86 -22.92 11.43
CA ARG A 92 -11.18 -22.85 10.76
C ARG A 92 -12.19 -21.93 11.47
N THR A 93 -12.11 -21.89 12.80
CA THR A 93 -13.02 -21.13 13.68
C THR A 93 -12.56 -19.70 13.96
N LEU A 94 -11.32 -19.34 13.60
CA LEU A 94 -10.80 -17.99 13.82
C LEU A 94 -11.12 -17.07 12.64
N PRO A 95 -11.20 -15.76 12.87
CA PRO A 95 -11.25 -14.78 11.78
C PRO A 95 -10.00 -14.88 10.90
N THR A 96 -10.10 -14.37 9.68
CA THR A 96 -8.94 -14.20 8.82
C THR A 96 -7.93 -13.26 9.47
N SER A 97 -6.66 -13.59 9.38
CA SER A 97 -5.56 -12.78 9.86
C SER A 97 -4.47 -12.67 8.79
N ILE A 98 -3.56 -11.73 8.98
CA ILE A 98 -2.32 -11.68 8.21
C ILE A 98 -1.48 -12.89 8.59
N LEU A 99 -1.26 -13.79 7.65
CA LEU A 99 -0.38 -14.96 7.78
C LEU A 99 1.09 -14.57 7.56
N ARG A 100 1.31 -13.62 6.65
CA ARG A 100 2.63 -13.07 6.36
C ARG A 100 2.49 -11.64 5.85
N GLN A 101 3.37 -10.77 6.32
CA GLN A 101 3.50 -9.40 5.83
C GLN A 101 4.94 -9.16 5.42
N VAL A 102 5.13 -8.52 4.27
CA VAL A 102 6.42 -7.97 3.86
C VAL A 102 6.25 -6.48 3.57
N ARG A 103 7.28 -5.71 3.91
CA ARG A 103 7.31 -4.25 3.79
C ARG A 103 8.55 -3.83 3.04
N SER A 104 8.46 -2.76 2.25
CA SER A 104 9.65 -2.14 1.65
C SER A 104 10.46 -1.44 2.73
N SER A 105 11.71 -1.10 2.41
CA SER A 105 12.39 -0.04 3.16
C SER A 105 11.56 1.26 3.06
N PRO A 106 11.51 2.07 4.13
CA PRO A 106 10.78 3.33 4.11
C PRO A 106 11.41 4.31 3.13
N LEU A 107 10.59 4.91 2.27
CA LEU A 107 11.00 6.10 1.50
C LEU A 107 10.84 7.34 2.37
N SER A 108 11.91 8.11 2.53
CA SER A 108 11.96 9.34 3.31
C SER A 108 12.67 10.46 2.55
N GLY A 109 12.47 11.69 3.04
CA GLY A 109 12.92 12.93 2.42
C GLY A 109 12.18 13.25 1.13
N ASP A 110 12.85 14.01 0.27
CA ASP A 110 12.41 14.30 -1.10
C ASP A 110 12.98 13.23 -2.04
N ARG A 111 12.09 12.52 -2.73
CA ARG A 111 12.45 11.51 -3.73
C ARG A 111 11.55 11.70 -4.93
N ASP A 112 12.12 11.68 -6.12
CA ASP A 112 11.30 11.59 -7.33
C ASP A 112 10.78 10.16 -7.53
N TRP A 113 9.95 9.97 -8.57
CA TRP A 113 9.39 8.67 -8.91
C TRP A 113 10.46 7.57 -9.01
N GLN A 114 10.25 6.50 -8.25
CA GLN A 114 11.06 5.29 -8.33
C GLN A 114 10.16 4.06 -8.21
N THR A 115 10.57 2.96 -8.83
CA THR A 115 9.89 1.68 -8.64
C THR A 115 10.35 1.06 -7.33
N VAL A 116 9.38 0.74 -6.47
CA VAL A 116 9.58 -0.02 -5.22
C VAL A 116 8.94 -1.38 -5.40
N SER A 117 9.61 -2.42 -4.91
CA SER A 117 9.11 -3.80 -4.97
C SER A 117 9.29 -4.54 -3.65
N VAL A 118 8.34 -5.40 -3.32
CA VAL A 118 8.45 -6.38 -2.24
C VAL A 118 8.04 -7.76 -2.74
N ARG A 119 8.67 -8.80 -2.20
CA ARG A 119 8.43 -10.20 -2.60
C ARG A 119 8.14 -11.07 -1.41
N THR A 120 7.29 -12.07 -1.63
CA THR A 120 7.06 -13.11 -0.65
C THR A 120 6.59 -14.40 -1.30
N VAL A 121 6.89 -15.52 -0.65
CA VAL A 121 6.20 -16.79 -0.90
C VAL A 121 4.80 -16.71 -0.32
N ILE A 122 3.82 -17.28 -1.02
CA ILE A 122 2.42 -17.40 -0.60
C ILE A 122 2.32 -18.56 0.41
N PRO A 123 2.04 -18.28 1.70
CA PRO A 123 1.83 -19.33 2.70
C PRO A 123 0.62 -20.21 2.39
N ASP A 124 0.62 -21.42 2.91
CA ASP A 124 -0.56 -22.26 2.94
C ASP A 124 -1.72 -21.56 3.65
N SER A 125 -2.94 -21.86 3.24
CA SER A 125 -4.19 -21.25 3.76
C SER A 125 -4.39 -19.77 3.44
N THR A 126 -3.55 -19.17 2.59
CA THR A 126 -3.78 -17.82 2.05
C THR A 126 -5.02 -17.83 1.15
N THR A 127 -5.95 -16.93 1.42
CA THR A 127 -7.20 -16.76 0.64
C THR A 127 -7.31 -15.38 0.01
N LEU A 128 -6.61 -14.38 0.55
CA LEU A 128 -6.61 -13.00 0.06
C LEU A 128 -5.17 -12.48 -0.01
N ILE A 129 -4.91 -11.61 -0.98
CA ILE A 129 -3.72 -10.76 -1.04
C ILE A 129 -4.15 -9.34 -0.66
N GLY A 130 -3.52 -8.77 0.36
CA GLY A 130 -3.59 -7.34 0.66
C GLY A 130 -2.42 -6.60 0.04
N ILE A 131 -2.69 -5.51 -0.67
CA ILE A 131 -1.68 -4.56 -1.16
C ILE A 131 -1.96 -3.21 -0.50
N SER A 132 -0.93 -2.53 -0.02
CA SER A 132 -1.11 -1.19 0.51
C SER A 132 0.15 -0.35 0.46
N ALA A 133 -0.04 0.96 0.56
CA ALA A 133 1.02 1.88 0.92
C ALA A 133 0.60 2.74 2.12
N THR A 134 1.51 2.90 3.08
CA THR A 134 1.26 3.56 4.36
C THR A 134 2.24 4.68 4.60
N LEU A 135 1.72 5.85 4.95
CA LEU A 135 2.48 7.00 5.38
C LEU A 135 2.51 6.97 6.90
N LEU A 136 3.69 6.71 7.44
CA LEU A 136 3.92 6.56 8.89
C LEU A 136 4.44 7.85 9.53
N ASP A 137 4.64 8.90 8.73
CA ASP A 137 5.26 10.15 9.19
C ASP A 137 4.67 11.39 8.48
N ALA A 138 5.26 12.56 8.74
CA ALA A 138 4.97 13.81 8.04
C ALA A 138 5.22 13.71 6.52
N GLY A 139 4.83 14.77 5.81
CA GLY A 139 5.07 14.92 4.39
C GLY A 139 3.97 14.35 3.50
N THR A 140 4.33 14.11 2.24
CA THR A 140 3.45 13.60 1.20
C THR A 140 4.07 12.36 0.55
N GLY A 141 3.33 11.26 0.53
CA GLY A 141 3.63 10.08 -0.28
C GLY A 141 2.67 10.01 -1.47
N CYS A 142 3.18 9.69 -2.66
CA CYS A 142 2.36 9.38 -3.82
C CYS A 142 2.69 7.99 -4.35
N ILE A 143 1.69 7.36 -4.97
CA ILE A 143 1.77 6.03 -5.56
C ILE A 143 1.02 5.99 -6.89
N ASP A 144 1.59 5.24 -7.83
CA ASP A 144 1.00 4.94 -9.13
C ASP A 144 1.51 3.58 -9.65
N ASP A 145 0.89 3.08 -10.72
CA ASP A 145 1.31 1.87 -11.45
C ASP A 145 1.53 0.64 -10.55
N VAL A 146 0.55 0.37 -9.68
CA VAL A 146 0.61 -0.75 -8.74
C VAL A 146 0.33 -2.06 -9.46
N ARG A 147 1.24 -3.02 -9.34
CA ARG A 147 1.16 -4.32 -10.03
C ARG A 147 1.51 -5.45 -9.09
N VAL A 148 0.74 -6.53 -9.18
CA VAL A 148 1.07 -7.82 -8.55
C VAL A 148 1.40 -8.82 -9.64
N ARG A 149 2.50 -9.55 -9.51
CA ARG A 149 2.88 -10.60 -10.47
C ARG A 149 3.46 -11.83 -9.77
N LEU A 150 3.29 -12.99 -10.39
CA LEU A 150 4.02 -14.19 -10.00
C LEU A 150 5.46 -14.11 -10.50
N ILE A 151 6.39 -14.54 -9.66
CA ILE A 151 7.78 -14.76 -10.04
C ILE A 151 7.90 -16.22 -10.51
N GLN A 152 8.43 -16.40 -11.70
CA GLN A 152 8.68 -17.72 -12.29
C GLN A 152 9.97 -18.33 -11.76
#